data_AF-A0A3S0LPQ2-F1
#
_entry.id   AF-A0A3S0LPQ2-F1
#
_cell.length_a   1.000
_cell.length_b   1.000
_cell.length_c   1.000
_cell.angle_alpha   90.00
_cell.angle_beta   90.00
_cell.angle_gamma   90.00
#
_symmetry.space_group_name_H-M   'P 1'
#
loop_
_entity.id
_entity.type
_entity.pdbx_description
1 polymer ?
#
loop_
_entity_poly.entity_id
_entity_poly.type
_entity_poly.pdbx_seq_one_letter_code
_entity_poly.pdbx_strand_id
1 'polypeptide(L)'
;MTRIIKIALFSFLLISVQLLGASHAHAQITHVSINQQLFGLGDYPKLRVNIVSGHENLDKMQFIVRQTSGDERLMVKPINNFMLLLTGVDDVVDPSAQLIVKEYRVNQWQLVKTFPLFSDEQIAKGFSAKTQPKPKAKQKQVKQKTEIKSDVAASTNSTQNAKPASAALLAAQTSNSSTVVDLTQANCVLDYDGNQTLWRIGTQYSQEWEMGTYGAMLAIFEANPRAFNKGEISGLRADVTLLCPSVPLKEKYSDNQTAKRIYEKL
;
A
#
# COMPACT_ATOMS: atom_id res chain seq x y z
N MET A 1 18.60 -72.70 -5.93
CA MET A 1 18.08 -71.64 -5.02
C MET A 1 18.83 -70.32 -5.11
N THR A 2 20.16 -70.30 -5.21
CA THR A 2 20.99 -69.08 -5.26
C THR A 2 20.73 -68.14 -6.45
N ARG A 3 20.30 -68.64 -7.61
CA ARG A 3 19.93 -67.78 -8.77
C ARG A 3 18.61 -67.03 -8.58
N ILE A 4 17.62 -67.66 -7.92
CA ILE A 4 16.31 -67.05 -7.67
C ILE A 4 16.43 -65.92 -6.63
N ILE A 5 17.26 -66.14 -5.61
CA ILE A 5 17.57 -65.12 -4.58
C ILE A 5 18.29 -63.91 -5.18
N LYS A 6 19.24 -64.12 -6.11
CA LYS A 6 19.94 -63.02 -6.80
C LYS A 6 19.01 -62.20 -7.70
N ILE A 7 18.06 -62.84 -8.38
CA ILE A 7 17.08 -62.14 -9.24
C ILE A 7 16.13 -61.32 -8.35
N ALA A 8 15.63 -61.88 -7.25
CA ALA A 8 14.76 -61.16 -6.32
C ALA A 8 15.44 -59.94 -5.67
N LEU A 9 16.73 -60.04 -5.30
CA LEU A 9 17.51 -58.91 -4.76
C LEU A 9 17.75 -57.81 -5.80
N PHE A 10 17.97 -58.17 -7.07
CA PHE A 10 18.15 -57.17 -8.15
C PHE A 10 16.84 -56.45 -8.48
N SER A 11 15.71 -57.16 -8.44
CA SER A 11 14.38 -56.58 -8.63
C SER A 11 14.02 -55.61 -7.50
N PHE A 12 14.36 -55.94 -6.24
CA PHE A 12 14.11 -55.05 -5.10
C PHE A 12 14.95 -53.77 -5.17
N LEU A 13 16.20 -53.87 -5.64
CA LEU A 13 17.08 -52.72 -5.83
C LEU A 13 16.56 -51.78 -6.93
N LEU A 14 16.08 -52.32 -8.05
CA LEU A 14 15.51 -51.55 -9.17
C LEU A 14 14.21 -50.82 -8.80
N ILE A 15 13.37 -51.42 -7.96
CA ILE A 15 12.12 -50.79 -7.49
C ILE A 15 12.43 -49.66 -6.48
N SER A 16 13.46 -49.81 -5.65
CA SER A 16 13.85 -48.77 -4.67
C SER A 16 14.39 -47.49 -5.31
N VAL A 17 15.07 -47.58 -6.46
CA VAL A 17 15.64 -46.43 -7.18
C VAL A 17 14.56 -45.56 -7.84
N GLN A 18 13.40 -46.12 -8.20
CA GLN A 18 12.31 -45.36 -8.82
C GLN A 18 11.49 -44.54 -7.81
N LEU A 19 11.66 -44.78 -6.50
CA LEU A 19 10.90 -44.07 -5.45
C LEU A 19 11.58 -42.79 -4.94
N LEU A 20 12.81 -42.47 -5.39
CA LEU A 20 13.51 -41.22 -5.03
C LEU A 20 13.20 -40.05 -5.97
N GLY A 21 12.35 -40.25 -6.98
CA GLY A 21 11.99 -39.23 -7.97
C GLY A 21 10.77 -38.37 -7.63
N ALA A 22 10.37 -38.28 -6.36
CA ALA A 22 9.27 -37.41 -5.95
C ALA A 22 9.65 -35.94 -6.19
N SER A 23 9.35 -35.47 -7.39
CA SER A 23 9.46 -34.08 -7.79
C SER A 23 8.51 -33.30 -6.89
N HIS A 24 9.08 -32.54 -5.96
CA HIS A 24 8.30 -31.70 -5.07
C HIS A 24 7.64 -30.65 -5.96
N ALA A 25 6.32 -30.72 -6.11
CA ALA A 25 5.54 -29.69 -6.75
C ALA A 25 5.66 -28.42 -5.90
N HIS A 26 6.68 -27.61 -6.19
CA HIS A 26 6.86 -26.31 -5.57
C HIS A 26 5.68 -25.45 -6.03
N ALA A 27 4.77 -25.15 -5.11
CA ALA A 27 3.70 -24.19 -5.35
C ALA A 27 4.34 -22.86 -5.81
N GLN A 28 4.19 -22.57 -7.10
CA GLN A 28 4.66 -21.34 -7.73
C GLN A 28 3.52 -20.33 -7.78
N ILE A 29 3.81 -19.03 -7.73
CA ILE A 29 2.83 -18.04 -8.15
C ILE A 29 2.58 -18.32 -9.63
N THR A 30 1.35 -18.69 -9.96
CA THR A 30 1.00 -19.03 -11.33
C THR A 30 0.63 -17.77 -12.10
N HIS A 31 0.11 -16.74 -11.42
CA HIS A 31 -0.30 -15.52 -12.10
C HIS A 31 -0.36 -14.27 -11.20
N VAL A 32 0.09 -13.15 -11.75
CA VAL A 32 -0.18 -11.80 -11.24
C VAL A 32 -0.57 -10.91 -12.42
N SER A 33 -1.58 -10.07 -12.24
CA SER A 33 -1.98 -9.04 -13.22
C SER A 33 -2.59 -7.81 -12.57
N ILE A 34 -2.34 -6.64 -13.15
CA ILE A 34 -3.04 -5.41 -12.74
C ILE A 34 -4.47 -5.50 -13.26
N ASN A 35 -5.43 -5.47 -12.34
CA ASN A 35 -6.86 -5.44 -12.68
C ASN A 35 -7.33 -4.01 -12.95
N GLN A 36 -6.96 -3.08 -12.07
CA GLN A 36 -7.36 -1.68 -12.19
C GLN A 36 -6.30 -0.75 -11.59
N GLN A 37 -5.94 0.28 -12.35
CA GLN A 37 -5.15 1.40 -11.85
C GLN A 37 -6.09 2.51 -11.38
N LEU A 38 -5.95 2.91 -10.12
CA LEU A 38 -6.80 3.88 -9.43
C LEU A 38 -6.04 5.20 -9.16
N PHE A 39 -4.99 5.48 -9.92
CA PHE A 39 -4.16 6.68 -9.79
C PHE A 39 -3.60 7.12 -11.16
N GLY A 40 -3.24 8.40 -11.27
CA GLY A 40 -2.54 8.97 -12.42
C GLY A 40 -1.11 9.38 -12.10
N LEU A 41 -0.41 9.94 -13.08
CA LEU A 41 0.89 10.56 -12.85
C LEU A 41 0.72 11.76 -11.90
N GLY A 42 1.62 11.90 -10.92
CA GLY A 42 1.54 12.91 -9.86
C GLY A 42 0.62 12.55 -8.70
N ASP A 43 -0.07 11.40 -8.75
CA ASP A 43 -0.81 10.84 -7.61
C ASP A 43 -0.02 9.69 -6.97
N TYR A 44 -0.28 9.42 -5.70
CA TYR A 44 0.21 8.21 -5.03
C TYR A 44 -0.36 6.91 -5.65
N PRO A 45 0.41 5.82 -5.68
CA PRO A 45 0.00 4.61 -6.37
C PRO A 45 -1.13 3.90 -5.62
N LYS A 46 -2.22 3.63 -6.33
CA LYS A 46 -3.36 2.85 -5.84
C LYS A 46 -3.84 1.87 -6.91
N LEU A 47 -3.74 0.57 -6.66
CA LEU A 47 -3.99 -0.47 -7.68
C LEU A 47 -4.85 -1.60 -7.12
N ARG A 48 -5.73 -2.17 -7.94
CA ARG A 48 -6.27 -3.51 -7.72
C ARG A 48 -5.47 -4.50 -8.56
N VAL A 49 -4.97 -5.52 -7.91
CA VAL A 49 -4.14 -6.56 -8.53
C VAL A 49 -4.80 -7.91 -8.30
N ASN A 50 -4.90 -8.69 -9.37
CA ASN A 50 -5.29 -10.08 -9.29
C ASN A 50 -4.04 -10.94 -9.04
N ILE A 51 -4.16 -11.87 -8.10
CA ILE A 51 -3.12 -12.83 -7.75
C ILE A 51 -3.69 -14.24 -7.74
N VAL A 52 -2.94 -15.17 -8.31
CA VAL A 52 -3.13 -16.61 -8.13
C VAL A 52 -1.81 -17.16 -7.62
N SER A 53 -1.74 -17.36 -6.31
CA SER A 53 -0.62 -17.99 -5.63
C SER A 53 -1.06 -19.34 -5.08
N GLY A 54 -0.17 -20.33 -5.11
CA GLY A 54 -0.38 -21.59 -4.38
C GLY A 54 -0.23 -21.44 -2.86
N HIS A 55 0.01 -20.22 -2.36
CA HIS A 55 0.17 -19.91 -0.94
C HIS A 55 -0.87 -18.85 -0.55
N GLU A 56 -1.59 -19.07 0.55
CA GLU A 56 -2.47 -18.07 1.16
C GLU A 56 -1.70 -16.97 1.91
N ASN A 57 -0.42 -17.23 2.23
CA ASN A 57 0.41 -16.28 2.97
C ASN A 57 0.98 -15.19 2.04
N LEU A 58 0.56 -13.95 2.26
CA LEU A 58 0.99 -12.76 1.51
C LEU A 58 2.28 -12.12 2.06
N ASP A 59 2.77 -12.55 3.21
CA ASP A 59 4.02 -12.03 3.81
C ASP A 59 5.24 -12.39 2.98
N LYS A 60 5.12 -13.48 2.20
CA LYS A 60 6.11 -13.88 1.20
C LYS A 60 6.02 -13.07 -0.10
N MET A 61 5.12 -12.09 -0.20
CA MET A 61 4.94 -11.25 -1.37
C MET A 61 5.41 -9.83 -1.10
N GLN A 62 6.03 -9.24 -2.11
CA GLN A 62 6.41 -7.83 -2.07
C GLN A 62 6.00 -7.16 -3.38
N PHE A 63 5.33 -6.01 -3.23
CA PHE A 63 4.93 -5.16 -4.34
C PHE A 63 5.66 -3.84 -4.18
N ILE A 64 6.37 -3.40 -5.22
CA ILE A 64 7.22 -2.22 -5.18
C ILE A 64 6.89 -1.36 -6.39
N VAL A 65 6.71 -0.06 -6.19
CA VAL A 65 6.76 0.91 -7.30
C VAL A 65 8.20 1.38 -7.42
N ARG A 66 8.80 1.14 -8.59
CA ARG A 66 10.12 1.63 -8.94
C ARG A 66 9.98 2.86 -9.82
N GLN A 67 10.60 3.93 -9.38
CA GLN A 67 10.75 5.19 -10.11
C GLN A 67 12.25 5.54 -10.20
N THR A 68 12.57 6.54 -10.99
CA THR A 68 13.90 7.18 -11.01
C THR A 68 14.30 7.77 -9.65
N SER A 69 13.34 8.24 -8.85
CA SER A 69 13.57 8.76 -7.49
C SER A 69 13.88 7.66 -6.46
N GLY A 70 13.45 6.42 -6.69
CA GLY A 70 13.66 5.31 -5.76
C GLY A 70 12.63 4.19 -5.86
N ASP A 71 12.76 3.23 -4.95
CA ASP A 71 11.88 2.08 -4.79
C ASP A 71 10.96 2.28 -3.58
N GLU A 72 9.65 2.24 -3.79
CA GLU A 72 8.65 2.31 -2.73
C GLU A 72 7.96 0.95 -2.54
N ARG A 73 7.99 0.38 -1.33
CA ARG A 73 7.20 -0.82 -1.00
C ARG A 73 5.74 -0.44 -0.78
N LEU A 74 4.85 -1.04 -1.55
CA LEU A 74 3.41 -0.83 -1.42
C LEU A 74 2.83 -1.61 -0.24
N MET A 75 1.89 -0.98 0.45
CA MET A 75 1.06 -1.64 1.44
C MET A 75 0.03 -2.53 0.74
N VAL A 76 -0.20 -3.72 1.31
CA VAL A 76 -1.07 -4.74 0.74
C VAL A 76 -2.29 -4.90 1.63
N LYS A 77 -3.48 -4.68 1.08
CA LYS A 77 -4.75 -4.98 1.74
C LYS A 77 -5.51 -6.05 0.93
N PRO A 78 -5.72 -7.26 1.48
CA PRO A 78 -6.52 -8.28 0.80
C PRO A 78 -7.97 -7.79 0.62
N ILE A 79 -8.50 -7.93 -0.59
CA ILE A 79 -9.94 -7.76 -0.87
C ILE A 79 -10.62 -9.13 -0.78
N ASN A 80 -10.00 -10.15 -1.36
CA ASN A 80 -10.36 -11.56 -1.24
C ASN A 80 -9.11 -12.42 -1.55
N ASN A 81 -9.28 -13.74 -1.63
CA ASN A 81 -8.17 -14.69 -1.86
C ASN A 81 -7.43 -14.51 -3.19
N PHE A 82 -8.00 -13.76 -4.14
CA PHE A 82 -7.45 -13.57 -5.47
C PHE A 82 -7.19 -12.11 -5.83
N MET A 83 -7.53 -11.17 -4.94
CA MET A 83 -7.48 -9.75 -5.25
C MET A 83 -6.91 -8.95 -4.08
N LEU A 84 -5.93 -8.11 -4.40
CA LEU A 84 -5.25 -7.24 -3.47
C LEU A 84 -5.50 -5.78 -3.87
N LEU A 85 -5.71 -4.93 -2.87
CA LEU A 85 -5.56 -3.49 -2.99
C LEU A 85 -4.14 -3.14 -2.59
N LEU A 86 -3.37 -2.61 -3.54
CA LEU A 86 -2.05 -2.07 -3.30
C LEU A 86 -2.14 -0.56 -3.13
N THR A 87 -1.45 -0.01 -2.15
CA THR A 87 -1.43 1.44 -1.90
C THR A 87 -0.04 1.87 -1.45
N GLY A 88 0.51 2.86 -2.14
CA GLY A 88 1.70 3.59 -1.71
C GLY A 88 1.34 5.01 -1.29
N VAL A 89 2.36 5.83 -1.11
CA VAL A 89 2.29 7.15 -0.50
C VAL A 89 3.13 8.16 -1.24
N ASP A 90 4.16 7.72 -1.95
CA ASP A 90 5.00 8.61 -2.74
C ASP A 90 4.29 8.86 -4.08
N ASP A 91 4.18 10.14 -4.46
CA ASP A 91 3.56 10.48 -5.74
C ASP A 91 4.37 9.88 -6.89
N VAL A 92 3.66 9.28 -7.86
CA VAL A 92 4.30 8.69 -9.02
C VAL A 92 4.52 9.76 -10.07
N VAL A 93 5.66 10.42 -10.03
CA VAL A 93 6.03 11.50 -10.95
C VAL A 93 6.79 11.02 -12.18
N ASP A 94 7.26 9.77 -12.16
CA ASP A 94 8.01 9.15 -13.26
C ASP A 94 7.08 8.43 -14.26
N PRO A 95 6.98 8.90 -15.52
CA PRO A 95 6.16 8.24 -16.54
C PRO A 95 6.63 6.84 -16.91
N SER A 96 7.90 6.51 -16.62
CA SER A 96 8.49 5.19 -16.85
C SER A 96 8.38 4.26 -15.64
N ALA A 97 7.66 4.67 -14.58
CA ALA A 97 7.52 3.92 -13.35
C ALA A 97 6.94 2.51 -13.58
N GLN A 98 7.41 1.57 -12.75
CA GLN A 98 7.07 0.15 -12.88
C GLN A 98 6.59 -0.43 -11.57
N LEU A 99 5.57 -1.29 -11.62
CA LEU A 99 5.22 -2.18 -10.53
C LEU A 99 6.08 -3.43 -10.61
N ILE A 100 6.89 -3.66 -9.59
CA ILE A 100 7.72 -4.84 -9.41
C ILE A 100 7.07 -5.75 -8.38
N VAL A 101 6.94 -7.03 -8.72
CA VAL A 101 6.40 -8.07 -7.84
C VAL A 101 7.49 -9.07 -7.54
N LYS A 102 7.76 -9.30 -6.25
CA LYS A 102 8.73 -10.27 -5.76
C LYS A 102 8.07 -11.29 -4.84
N GLU A 103 8.64 -12.48 -4.79
CA GLU A 103 8.27 -13.54 -3.89
C GLU A 103 9.47 -14.03 -3.09
N TYR A 104 9.29 -14.27 -1.80
CA TYR A 104 10.34 -14.81 -0.95
C TYR A 104 10.43 -16.34 -1.10
N ARG A 105 11.52 -16.81 -1.70
CA ARG A 105 11.83 -18.22 -1.94
C ARG A 105 13.25 -18.53 -1.52
N VAL A 106 13.44 -19.62 -0.79
CA VAL A 106 14.78 -20.14 -0.44
C VAL A 106 15.69 -19.04 0.14
N ASN A 107 15.21 -18.38 1.20
CA ASN A 107 15.89 -17.30 1.92
C ASN A 107 16.24 -16.04 1.11
N GLN A 108 15.63 -15.84 -0.07
CA GLN A 108 15.87 -14.67 -0.91
C GLN A 108 14.60 -14.19 -1.60
N TRP A 109 14.57 -12.90 -1.92
CA TRP A 109 13.51 -12.30 -2.73
C TRP A 109 13.78 -12.56 -4.22
N GLN A 110 12.87 -13.26 -4.89
CA GLN A 110 12.93 -13.54 -6.32
C GLN A 110 11.95 -12.64 -7.08
N LEU A 111 12.41 -12.07 -8.19
CA LEU A 111 11.55 -11.29 -9.09
C LEU A 111 10.55 -12.23 -9.77
N VAL A 112 9.26 -11.93 -9.64
CA VAL A 112 8.17 -12.68 -10.26
C VAL A 112 7.74 -11.99 -11.55
N LYS A 113 7.49 -10.68 -11.47
CA LYS A 113 6.95 -9.93 -12.61
C LYS A 113 7.20 -8.43 -12.48
N THR A 114 7.23 -7.77 -13.62
CA THR A 114 7.34 -6.33 -13.74
C THR A 114 6.25 -5.83 -14.69
N PHE A 115 5.59 -4.74 -14.32
CA PHE A 115 4.54 -4.11 -15.14
C PHE A 115 4.85 -2.63 -15.31
N PRO A 116 4.81 -2.07 -16.53
CA PRO A 116 4.78 -0.63 -16.70
C PRO A 116 3.46 -0.08 -16.11
N LEU A 117 3.54 1.05 -15.40
CA LEU A 117 2.36 1.71 -14.82
C LEU A 117 1.67 2.66 -15.80
N PHE A 118 2.34 3.01 -16.90
CA PHE A 118 1.80 3.90 -17.93
C PHE A 118 2.15 3.36 -19.33
N SER A 119 1.23 3.50 -20.28
CA SER A 119 1.48 3.12 -21.67
C SER A 119 2.20 4.23 -22.44
N ASP A 120 2.88 3.87 -23.51
CA ASP A 120 3.55 4.82 -24.40
C ASP A 120 2.59 5.87 -24.97
N GLU A 121 1.31 5.52 -25.18
CA GLU A 121 0.30 6.50 -25.60
C GLU A 121 -0.07 7.49 -24.51
N GLN A 122 -0.06 7.07 -23.23
CA GLN A 122 -0.28 7.98 -22.10
C GLN A 122 0.89 8.94 -21.94
N ILE A 123 2.12 8.44 -22.17
CA ILE A 123 3.34 9.25 -22.16
C ILE A 123 3.34 10.25 -23.32
N ALA A 124 3.01 9.80 -24.54
CA ALA A 124 3.05 10.63 -25.75
C ALA A 124 1.94 11.70 -25.81
N LYS A 125 0.80 11.49 -25.15
CA LYS A 125 -0.35 12.42 -25.20
C LYS A 125 -0.29 13.57 -24.19
N GLY A 126 0.77 13.70 -23.39
CA GLY A 126 0.88 14.76 -22.39
C GLY A 126 -0.28 14.68 -21.38
N PHE A 127 -0.26 13.61 -20.57
CA PHE A 127 -1.19 13.26 -19.48
C PHE A 127 -2.30 14.28 -19.16
N SER A 128 -3.49 14.05 -19.73
CA SER A 128 -4.76 14.54 -19.17
C SER A 128 -5.50 13.39 -18.49
N ALA A 129 -5.96 13.65 -17.27
CA ALA A 129 -6.46 12.66 -16.33
C ALA A 129 -7.65 11.80 -16.84
N LYS A 130 -7.71 10.59 -16.28
CA LYS A 130 -8.80 9.58 -16.27
C LYS A 130 -9.21 8.96 -17.62
N THR A 131 -8.65 7.78 -17.90
CA THR A 131 -9.35 6.77 -18.71
C THR A 131 -9.13 5.38 -18.11
N GLN A 132 -10.21 4.76 -17.65
CA GLN A 132 -10.28 3.32 -17.33
C GLN A 132 -10.24 2.48 -18.63
N PRO A 133 -9.53 1.34 -18.69
CA PRO A 133 -9.77 0.36 -19.72
C PRO A 133 -10.91 -0.58 -19.29
N LYS A 134 -12.03 -0.50 -20.04
CA LYS A 134 -13.06 -1.54 -20.09
C LYS A 134 -12.65 -2.56 -21.16
N PRO A 135 -12.62 -3.87 -20.91
CA PRO A 135 -12.48 -4.85 -21.99
C PRO A 135 -13.77 -4.88 -22.80
N LYS A 136 -13.73 -4.43 -24.06
CA LYS A 136 -14.85 -4.57 -25.01
C LYS A 136 -14.68 -5.86 -25.82
N ALA A 137 -15.40 -6.91 -25.43
CA ALA A 137 -15.86 -7.93 -26.37
C ALA A 137 -17.23 -7.48 -26.92
N LYS A 138 -17.37 -7.52 -28.24
CA LYS A 138 -18.57 -7.10 -29.01
C LYS A 138 -19.74 -8.06 -28.76
N GLN A 139 -20.94 -7.54 -28.57
CA GLN A 139 -22.16 -8.01 -29.25
C GLN A 139 -23.28 -6.95 -29.22
N LYS A 140 -24.09 -6.96 -30.29
CA LYS A 140 -24.98 -5.92 -30.81
C LYS A 140 -26.39 -5.93 -30.21
N GLN A 141 -26.96 -4.71 -30.08
CA GLN A 141 -28.37 -4.27 -30.28
C GLN A 141 -29.46 -4.91 -29.38
N VAL A 142 -30.50 -4.22 -28.88
CA VAL A 142 -31.46 -3.33 -29.57
C VAL A 142 -32.07 -2.28 -28.60
N LYS A 143 -32.41 -1.14 -29.23
CA LYS A 143 -33.20 0.04 -28.85
C LYS A 143 -34.44 -0.18 -27.96
N GLN A 144 -34.77 0.82 -27.13
CA GLN A 144 -36.00 1.62 -27.33
C GLN A 144 -35.91 3.01 -26.68
N LYS A 145 -36.25 4.00 -27.51
CA LYS A 145 -36.41 5.44 -27.30
C LYS A 145 -37.82 5.70 -26.76
N THR A 146 -38.01 6.75 -25.94
CA THR A 146 -39.12 7.74 -26.05
C THR A 146 -38.83 8.95 -25.14
N GLU A 147 -38.64 10.11 -25.78
CA GLU A 147 -38.75 11.49 -25.23
C GLU A 147 -40.24 11.81 -24.96
N ILE A 148 -40.64 12.78 -24.12
CA ILE A 148 -40.83 14.23 -24.42
C ILE A 148 -41.43 14.82 -23.11
N LYS A 149 -40.80 15.78 -22.42
CA LYS A 149 -40.86 17.27 -22.57
C LYS A 149 -42.02 17.91 -21.78
N SER A 150 -41.74 18.89 -20.91
CA SER A 150 -42.06 20.35 -21.03
C SER A 150 -42.82 20.71 -19.74
N ASP A 151 -42.78 21.87 -19.08
CA ASP A 151 -42.21 23.21 -19.25
C ASP A 151 -42.48 23.94 -17.89
N VAL A 152 -41.53 24.67 -17.26
CA VAL A 152 -41.31 26.15 -17.33
C VAL A 152 -41.79 26.93 -16.09
N ALA A 153 -41.02 27.99 -15.81
CA ALA A 153 -41.24 29.21 -14.99
C ALA A 153 -40.94 29.11 -13.48
N ALA A 154 -39.84 29.66 -12.94
CA ALA A 154 -39.28 31.03 -12.95
C ALA A 154 -40.00 32.04 -12.01
N SER A 155 -39.32 32.44 -10.94
CA SER A 155 -38.96 33.84 -10.58
C SER A 155 -38.44 33.90 -9.12
N THR A 156 -37.22 34.33 -8.81
CA THR A 156 -36.61 35.70 -8.75
C THR A 156 -36.77 36.40 -7.38
N ASN A 157 -35.65 36.98 -6.92
CA ASN A 157 -35.40 38.05 -5.93
C ASN A 157 -34.88 37.62 -4.53
N SER A 158 -33.59 37.86 -4.21
CA SER A 158 -32.98 39.11 -3.64
C SER A 158 -33.21 39.17 -2.12
N THR A 159 -32.30 39.47 -1.19
CA THR A 159 -31.26 40.53 -1.13
C THR A 159 -30.34 40.32 0.09
N GLN A 160 -29.07 40.67 -0.08
CA GLN A 160 -28.01 41.20 0.82
C GLN A 160 -28.21 41.38 2.34
N ASN A 161 -27.13 41.10 3.09
CA ASN A 161 -26.41 41.95 4.09
C ASN A 161 -25.68 41.04 5.10
N ALA A 162 -24.59 41.37 5.81
CA ALA A 162 -23.50 42.34 5.75
C ALA A 162 -22.56 41.96 6.93
N LYS A 163 -21.25 42.22 6.82
CA LYS A 163 -20.19 42.11 7.86
C LYS A 163 -20.24 43.32 8.82
N PRO A 164 -19.61 43.35 10.02
CA PRO A 164 -18.16 43.67 10.23
C PRO A 164 -17.48 42.83 11.38
N ALA A 165 -16.16 42.47 11.36
CA ALA A 165 -14.93 43.15 11.86
C ALA A 165 -14.98 43.54 13.38
N SER A 166 -13.98 43.45 14.28
CA SER A 166 -12.50 43.28 14.29
C SER A 166 -12.00 43.18 15.77
N ALA A 167 -10.77 42.68 16.05
CA ALA A 167 -9.80 43.10 17.13
C ALA A 167 -8.75 41.99 17.41
N ALA A 168 -7.49 42.10 16.95
CA ALA A 168 -6.30 42.77 17.56
C ALA A 168 -5.64 41.94 18.70
N LEU A 169 -4.52 41.23 18.49
CA LEU A 169 -3.08 41.62 18.44
C LEU A 169 -2.54 42.26 19.74
N LEU A 170 -1.59 41.57 20.40
CA LEU A 170 -0.51 42.04 21.31
C LEU A 170 0.25 40.78 21.79
N ALA A 171 1.55 40.70 22.06
CA ALA A 171 2.77 41.31 21.56
C ALA A 171 3.90 40.39 22.07
N ALA A 172 4.99 40.29 21.32
CA ALA A 172 6.14 39.44 21.59
C ALA A 172 7.09 40.02 22.65
N GLN A 173 7.91 39.11 23.22
CA GLN A 173 9.35 39.22 23.54
C GLN A 173 9.71 38.87 24.99
N THR A 174 10.48 37.78 25.17
CA THR A 174 11.81 37.80 25.79
C THR A 174 12.47 36.42 25.65
N SER A 175 13.67 36.43 25.06
CA SER A 175 14.60 35.33 24.91
C SER A 175 15.41 35.12 26.19
N ASN A 176 15.51 33.88 26.69
CA ASN A 176 16.76 33.32 27.23
C ASN A 176 16.69 31.81 27.53
N SER A 177 17.66 31.11 26.94
CA SER A 177 18.36 29.86 27.29
C SER A 177 17.76 28.87 28.32
N SER A 178 17.61 27.62 27.83
CA SER A 178 18.00 26.35 28.47
C SER A 178 17.43 26.00 29.85
N THR A 179 16.24 25.39 29.84
CA THR A 179 15.87 24.11 30.51
C THR A 179 14.35 24.01 30.48
N VAL A 180 13.79 23.20 29.58
CA VAL A 180 12.39 22.76 29.73
C VAL A 180 12.33 21.28 29.40
N VAL A 181 12.37 20.48 30.47
CA VAL A 181 11.79 19.15 30.48
C VAL A 181 10.28 19.32 30.30
N ASP A 182 9.75 18.67 29.26
CA ASP A 182 8.39 18.10 29.18
C ASP A 182 7.18 19.01 29.51
N LEU A 183 6.63 19.70 28.49
CA LEU A 183 5.25 20.23 28.55
C LEU A 183 4.50 20.31 27.20
N THR A 184 5.02 19.79 26.09
CA THR A 184 4.33 19.87 24.79
C THR A 184 4.13 18.52 24.14
N GLN A 185 3.28 17.66 24.70
CA GLN A 185 2.43 16.77 23.89
C GLN A 185 1.33 16.01 24.65
N ALA A 186 0.83 16.51 25.78
CA ALA A 186 -0.26 15.82 26.51
C ALA A 186 -1.57 15.67 25.72
N ASN A 187 -1.79 16.45 24.65
CA ASN A 187 -3.01 16.43 23.84
C ASN A 187 -2.73 16.54 22.32
N CYS A 188 -1.59 16.03 21.87
CA CYS A 188 -1.27 16.08 20.44
C CYS A 188 -1.97 14.97 19.68
N VAL A 189 -2.65 15.38 18.62
CA VAL A 189 -3.40 14.54 17.70
C VAL A 189 -2.73 14.63 16.34
N LEU A 190 -2.50 13.48 15.71
CA LEU A 190 -2.04 13.42 14.32
C LEU A 190 -3.19 13.79 13.39
N ASP A 191 -2.86 14.52 12.33
CA ASP A 191 -3.79 14.81 11.25
C ASP A 191 -4.09 13.51 10.49
N TYR A 192 -5.28 12.96 10.75
CA TYR A 192 -5.76 11.72 10.18
C TYR A 192 -7.26 11.81 9.89
N ASP A 193 -7.64 11.72 8.62
CA ASP A 193 -9.01 11.89 8.13
C ASP A 193 -9.77 10.56 7.94
N GLY A 194 -9.18 9.43 8.33
CA GLY A 194 -9.75 8.09 8.11
C GLY A 194 -9.44 7.47 6.74
N ASN A 195 -8.93 8.24 5.78
CA ASN A 195 -8.67 7.79 4.41
C ASN A 195 -7.17 7.59 4.11
N GLN A 196 -6.32 7.76 5.12
CA GLN A 196 -4.89 7.54 5.02
C GLN A 196 -4.49 6.15 5.56
N THR A 197 -3.33 5.68 5.12
CA THR A 197 -2.69 4.47 5.65
C THR A 197 -1.73 4.86 6.77
N LEU A 198 -1.40 3.93 7.68
CA LEU A 198 -0.35 4.19 8.67
C LEU A 198 0.97 4.60 7.99
N TRP A 199 1.28 4.00 6.85
CA TRP A 199 2.46 4.34 6.08
C TRP A 199 2.46 5.81 5.64
N ARG A 200 1.32 6.36 5.19
CA ARG A 200 1.23 7.76 4.77
C ARG A 200 1.47 8.72 5.93
N ILE A 201 0.82 8.43 7.05
CA ILE A 201 0.97 9.20 8.29
C ILE A 201 2.43 9.10 8.75
N GLY A 202 3.00 7.90 8.73
CA GLY A 202 4.41 7.64 9.05
C GLY A 202 5.36 8.43 8.17
N THR A 203 5.18 8.43 6.84
CA THR A 203 6.02 9.19 5.90
C THR A 203 5.93 10.69 6.17
N GLN A 204 4.72 11.23 6.32
CA GLN A 204 4.49 12.64 6.60
C GLN A 204 5.20 13.07 7.91
N TYR A 205 4.91 12.37 9.01
CA TYR A 205 5.47 12.71 10.31
C TYR A 205 6.94 12.33 10.47
N SER A 206 7.47 11.41 9.64
CA SER A 206 8.91 11.11 9.62
C SER A 206 9.75 12.31 9.17
N GLN A 207 9.22 13.14 8.27
CA GLN A 207 9.87 14.39 7.85
C GLN A 207 9.82 15.44 8.98
N GLU A 208 8.67 15.57 9.64
CA GLU A 208 8.49 16.51 10.76
C GLU A 208 9.32 16.13 12.00
N TRP A 209 9.49 14.83 12.25
CA TRP A 209 10.24 14.31 13.40
C TRP A 209 11.70 13.97 13.06
N GLU A 210 12.16 14.25 11.84
CA GLU A 210 13.51 13.98 11.37
C GLU A 210 13.97 12.52 11.63
N MET A 211 13.08 11.55 11.39
CA MET A 211 13.35 10.12 11.63
C MET A 211 13.00 9.26 10.41
N GLY A 212 13.30 7.96 10.47
CA GLY A 212 12.92 7.04 9.39
C GLY A 212 11.42 6.75 9.36
N THR A 213 10.84 6.56 8.16
CA THR A 213 9.42 6.21 7.96
C THR A 213 9.00 4.98 8.78
N TYR A 214 9.79 3.91 8.75
CA TYR A 214 9.52 2.71 9.55
C TYR A 214 9.47 3.02 11.04
N GLY A 215 10.35 3.89 11.52
CA GLY A 215 10.38 4.28 12.92
C GLY A 215 9.17 5.13 13.32
N ALA A 216 8.78 6.09 12.48
CA ALA A 216 7.58 6.88 12.68
C ALA A 216 6.32 6.00 12.74
N MET A 217 6.18 5.04 11.80
CA MET A 217 5.08 4.08 11.80
C MET A 217 5.02 3.25 13.08
N LEU A 218 6.16 2.71 13.54
CA LEU A 218 6.23 1.91 14.77
C LEU A 218 5.90 2.75 16.01
N ALA A 219 6.39 3.98 16.07
CA ALA A 219 6.09 4.89 17.17
C ALA A 219 4.59 5.22 17.23
N ILE A 220 3.96 5.52 16.08
CA ILE A 220 2.52 5.78 15.99
C ILE A 220 1.73 4.52 16.38
N PHE A 221 2.14 3.35 15.88
CA PHE A 221 1.49 2.08 16.16
C PHE A 221 1.48 1.75 17.66
N GLU A 222 2.64 1.88 18.32
CA GLU A 222 2.77 1.60 19.76
C GLU A 222 2.07 2.64 20.64
N ALA A 223 2.04 3.91 20.21
CA ALA A 223 1.31 4.96 20.93
C ALA A 223 -0.21 4.78 20.88
N ASN A 224 -0.73 4.07 19.87
CA ASN A 224 -2.17 4.00 19.56
C ASN A 224 -2.69 2.56 19.43
N PRO A 225 -2.55 1.69 20.44
CA PRO A 225 -2.89 0.26 20.30
C PRO A 225 -4.38 0.01 19.97
N ARG A 226 -5.28 0.93 20.31
CA ARG A 226 -6.74 0.83 20.03
C ARG A 226 -7.13 1.32 18.63
N ALA A 227 -6.21 1.93 17.89
CA ALA A 227 -6.43 2.41 16.53
C ALA A 227 -6.33 1.29 15.48
N PHE A 228 -5.81 0.11 15.86
CA PHE A 228 -5.52 -0.99 14.95
C PHE A 228 -6.40 -2.21 15.22
N ASN A 229 -6.95 -2.77 14.16
CA ASN A 229 -7.74 -3.98 14.24
C ASN A 229 -6.87 -5.16 14.64
N LYS A 230 -7.25 -5.88 15.71
CA LYS A 230 -6.53 -7.07 16.22
C LYS A 230 -5.05 -6.84 16.57
N GLY A 231 -4.62 -5.59 16.74
CA GLY A 231 -3.21 -5.26 16.94
C GLY A 231 -2.36 -5.51 15.70
N GLU A 232 -2.94 -5.55 14.50
CA GLU A 232 -2.20 -5.67 13.24
C GLU A 232 -1.79 -4.28 12.75
N ILE A 233 -0.51 -4.07 12.44
CA ILE A 233 0.03 -2.77 12.02
C ILE A 233 -0.57 -2.27 10.69
N SER A 234 -1.01 -3.18 9.83
CA SER A 234 -1.72 -2.90 8.58
C SER A 234 -3.21 -2.56 8.79
N GLY A 235 -3.72 -2.77 10.01
CA GLY A 235 -5.14 -2.73 10.37
C GLY A 235 -5.65 -1.39 10.89
N LEU A 236 -5.06 -0.25 10.49
CA LEU A 236 -5.50 1.09 10.93
C LEU A 236 -6.98 1.32 10.62
N ARG A 237 -7.75 1.71 11.63
CA ARG A 237 -9.18 2.02 11.54
C ARG A 237 -9.42 3.43 11.03
N ALA A 238 -10.50 3.63 10.27
CA ALA A 238 -10.86 4.95 9.72
C ALA A 238 -11.55 5.88 10.73
N ASP A 239 -12.11 5.33 11.80
CA ASP A 239 -13.00 6.03 12.76
C ASP A 239 -12.30 6.36 14.08
N VAL A 240 -10.98 6.56 14.04
CA VAL A 240 -10.14 6.75 15.24
C VAL A 240 -9.35 8.04 15.16
N THR A 241 -9.11 8.62 16.34
CA THR A 241 -8.16 9.71 16.52
C THR A 241 -6.81 9.13 16.90
N LEU A 242 -5.75 9.55 16.21
CA LEU A 242 -4.38 9.12 16.50
C LEU A 242 -3.69 10.15 17.39
N LEU A 243 -3.09 9.67 18.48
CA LEU A 243 -2.27 10.46 19.37
C LEU A 243 -0.82 10.46 18.91
N CYS A 244 -0.12 11.56 19.17
CA CYS A 244 1.30 11.65 18.88
C CYS A 244 2.11 10.74 19.83
N PRO A 245 3.14 10.05 19.34
CA PRO A 245 4.04 9.28 20.19
C PRO A 245 4.85 10.20 21.11
N SER A 246 5.16 9.71 22.31
CA SER A 246 6.02 10.42 23.26
C SER A 246 7.45 10.53 22.73
N VAL A 247 8.22 11.49 23.26
CA VAL A 247 9.64 11.65 22.89
C VAL A 247 10.45 10.37 23.11
N PRO A 248 10.35 9.67 24.27
CA PRO A 248 11.06 8.41 24.46
C PRO A 248 10.67 7.32 23.45
N LEU A 249 9.42 7.30 23.01
CA LEU A 249 8.92 6.33 22.04
C LEU A 249 9.44 6.60 20.63
N LYS A 250 9.58 7.88 20.24
CA LYS A 250 10.24 8.27 18.99
C LYS A 250 11.72 7.90 19.00
N GLU A 251 12.40 8.16 20.13
CA GLU A 251 13.83 7.85 20.29
C GLU A 251 14.10 6.34 20.22
N LYS A 252 13.22 5.51 20.80
CA LYS A 252 13.26 4.04 20.69
C LYS A 252 13.34 3.53 19.25
N TYR A 253 12.73 4.24 18.30
CA TYR A 253 12.65 3.87 16.89
C TYR A 253 13.44 4.79 15.95
N SER A 254 14.37 5.59 16.48
CA SER A 254 15.19 6.52 15.70
C SER A 254 16.12 5.82 14.70
N ASP A 255 16.66 4.64 15.04
CA ASP A 255 17.51 3.87 14.12
C ASP A 255 16.68 3.21 13.01
N ASN A 256 16.83 3.74 11.79
CA ASN A 256 16.02 3.34 10.63
C ASN A 256 16.21 1.85 10.25
N GLN A 257 17.44 1.32 10.35
CA GLN A 257 17.72 -0.07 10.00
C GLN A 257 17.09 -1.04 10.99
N THR A 258 17.11 -0.72 12.29
CA THR A 258 16.49 -1.52 13.33
C THR A 258 14.98 -1.39 13.29
N ALA A 259 14.44 -0.19 13.10
CA ALA A 259 13.01 0.01 12.89
C ALA A 259 12.48 -0.80 11.71
N LYS A 260 13.18 -0.79 10.57
CA LYS A 260 12.83 -1.62 9.42
C LYS A 260 12.83 -3.11 9.76
N ARG A 261 13.86 -3.62 10.43
CA ARG A 261 13.94 -5.03 10.85
C ARG A 261 12.83 -5.43 11.84
N ILE A 262 12.37 -4.51 12.68
CA ILE A 262 11.24 -4.74 13.60
C ILE A 262 9.95 -4.80 12.79
N TYR A 263 9.72 -3.82 11.92
CA TYR A 263 8.54 -3.76 11.07
C TYR A 263 8.39 -5.00 10.18
N GLU A 264 9.47 -5.49 9.59
CA GLU A 264 9.46 -6.67 8.72
C GLU A 264 9.12 -7.99 9.45
N LYS A 265 9.06 -7.99 10.79
CA LYS A 265 8.67 -9.14 11.61
C LYS A 265 7.22 -9.09 12.09
N LEU A 266 6.52 -7.97 11.85
CA LEU A 266 5.10 -7.77 12.17
C LEU A 266 4.22 -8.26 11.01
#